data_AF-A0A373W3Q2-F1
#
_entry.id   AF-A0A373W3Q2-F1
#
_cell.length_a   1.000
_cell.length_b   1.000
_cell.length_c   1.000
_cell.angle_alpha   90.00
_cell.angle_beta   90.00
_cell.angle_gamma   90.00
#
_symmetry.space_group_name_H-M   'P 1'
#
loop_
_entity.id
_entity.type
_entity.pdbx_description
1 polymer ?
#
loop_
_entity_poly.entity_id
_entity_poly.type
_entity_poly.pdbx_seq_one_letter_code
_entity_poly.pdbx_strand_id
1 'polypeptide(L)'
;MKKRFFIMLFLCMMVPCIPINAGTGTKYDKEYTIEKGNMRFEGSILDKKKSYKIVTENKKIVSATKSSENVIIKGKKKGSTYITIYVKRQGKYKKYNTIKVTVKNKIPMKRQYKYIICNENGDEYVSLVKYKCDNSKVNIPEFIEGKVVKKIEKNCFRILDEKTKVNQYITSVNIGNGVEIIGKSAFGKLHQLKEVTLPNGLRKMEDSVFIEDSNLKKVNNIEFIYNLGYVPLYTFWRCSSFSQSIIIPSYVKEIEDGAFCGTGVSNLEIKEGTEKIGSHAFAQMKLNVVVLPKSVKEIGSVAFAGNPIDTVVIKSKDTKYDDMTFRSTKIGLPNIYEIWKIPTD
;
A
#
# COMPACT_ATOMS: atom_id res chain seq x y z
N MET A 1 -49.33 38.66 -47.48
CA MET A 1 -50.11 37.47 -47.05
C MET A 1 -49.90 37.30 -45.55
N LYS A 2 -50.74 37.94 -44.70
CA LYS A 2 -51.87 37.37 -43.96
C LYS A 2 -51.58 36.09 -43.13
N LYS A 3 -51.46 36.32 -41.81
CA LYS A 3 -52.10 35.65 -40.65
C LYS A 3 -51.84 34.16 -40.32
N ARG A 4 -51.38 33.94 -39.08
CA ARG A 4 -51.98 33.18 -37.93
C ARG A 4 -50.83 32.87 -36.94
N PHE A 5 -50.67 33.40 -35.72
CA PHE A 5 -51.50 33.64 -34.52
C PHE A 5 -52.16 32.39 -33.92
N PHE A 6 -51.58 31.87 -32.82
CA PHE A 6 -52.18 31.58 -31.49
C PHE A 6 -51.06 31.00 -30.58
N ILE A 7 -50.51 31.74 -29.59
CA ILE A 7 -50.97 31.95 -28.18
C ILE A 7 -50.68 30.68 -27.32
N MET A 8 -49.73 30.62 -26.37
CA MET A 8 -49.40 31.45 -25.19
C MET A 8 -50.06 30.92 -23.89
N LEU A 9 -49.23 30.67 -22.87
CA LEU A 9 -49.49 30.92 -21.43
C LEU A 9 -48.11 31.09 -20.76
N PHE A 10 -47.63 32.28 -20.33
CA PHE A 10 -47.99 33.11 -19.16
C PHE A 10 -47.98 32.32 -17.83
N LEU A 11 -47.41 32.76 -16.70
CA LEU A 11 -46.67 33.96 -16.27
C LEU A 11 -46.17 33.72 -14.81
N CYS A 12 -45.43 34.70 -14.27
CA CYS A 12 -45.32 35.12 -12.86
C CYS A 12 -44.14 34.54 -12.04
N MET A 13 -43.31 35.33 -11.33
CA MET A 13 -43.38 36.74 -10.91
C MET A 13 -42.02 37.43 -10.91
N MET A 14 -42.07 38.76 -11.02
CA MET A 14 -41.00 39.75 -10.87
C MET A 14 -40.33 39.73 -9.50
N VAL A 15 -39.03 40.07 -9.44
CA VAL A 15 -38.47 41.05 -8.47
C VAL A 15 -37.33 41.83 -9.17
N PRO A 16 -37.18 43.16 -8.97
CA PRO A 16 -36.26 44.03 -9.71
C PRO A 16 -34.84 44.11 -9.12
N CYS A 17 -33.90 44.60 -9.92
CA CYS A 17 -32.51 44.95 -9.56
C CYS A 17 -32.41 46.01 -8.44
N ILE A 18 -31.25 46.04 -7.76
CA ILE A 18 -30.38 47.19 -7.33
C ILE A 18 -29.48 46.75 -6.13
N PRO A 19 -28.21 47.18 -5.95
CA PRO A 19 -27.03 47.11 -6.79
C PRO A 19 -25.81 46.48 -6.03
N ILE A 20 -24.63 46.64 -6.59
CA ILE A 20 -23.28 46.24 -6.12
C ILE A 20 -23.00 46.57 -4.64
N ASN A 21 -22.42 45.60 -3.90
CA ASN A 21 -21.48 45.93 -2.82
C ASN A 21 -20.32 44.92 -2.77
N ALA A 22 -19.11 45.47 -2.62
CA ALA A 22 -17.84 44.81 -2.84
C ALA A 22 -17.56 43.66 -1.86
N GLY A 23 -17.28 42.47 -2.40
CA GLY A 23 -16.67 41.37 -1.67
C GLY A 23 -15.32 41.05 -2.31
N THR A 24 -14.23 41.39 -1.63
CA THR A 24 -12.84 41.14 -2.01
C THR A 24 -12.52 39.64 -2.07
N GLY A 25 -12.96 38.96 -3.12
CA GLY A 25 -12.64 37.55 -3.36
C GLY A 25 -11.37 37.43 -4.18
N THR A 26 -10.21 37.26 -3.52
CA THR A 26 -9.02 36.76 -4.23
C THR A 26 -9.29 35.31 -4.62
N LYS A 27 -9.63 35.09 -5.90
CA LYS A 27 -9.71 33.75 -6.51
C LYS A 27 -8.32 33.10 -6.41
N TYR A 28 -8.17 32.07 -5.59
CA TYR A 28 -6.94 31.26 -5.52
C TYR A 28 -7.03 30.14 -6.56
N ASP A 29 -6.06 30.04 -7.46
CA ASP A 29 -6.14 29.13 -8.62
C ASP A 29 -5.91 27.64 -8.30
N LYS A 30 -5.53 27.26 -7.07
CA LYS A 30 -5.47 25.87 -6.55
C LYS A 30 -4.99 25.86 -5.08
N GLU A 31 -5.61 25.05 -4.23
CA GLU A 31 -5.10 24.75 -2.88
C GLU A 31 -4.20 23.52 -2.92
N TYR A 32 -3.05 23.57 -2.22
CA TYR A 32 -2.14 22.45 -2.06
C TYR A 32 -1.94 22.14 -0.56
N THR A 33 -1.97 20.85 -0.21
CA THR A 33 -1.74 20.38 1.17
C THR A 33 -0.31 19.89 1.30
N ILE A 34 0.44 20.41 2.28
CA ILE A 34 1.81 19.95 2.58
C ILE A 34 1.85 19.37 3.99
N GLU A 35 2.41 18.17 4.09
CA GLU A 35 2.54 17.43 5.34
C GLU A 35 3.84 17.79 6.06
N LYS A 36 3.74 18.16 7.35
CA LYS A 36 4.89 18.55 8.16
C LYS A 36 5.75 17.31 8.49
N GLY A 37 6.93 17.20 7.88
CA GLY A 37 7.90 16.13 8.14
C GLY A 37 8.85 15.88 6.95
N ASN A 38 8.36 16.07 5.74
CA ASN A 38 9.13 16.02 4.50
C ASN A 38 9.08 17.40 3.85
N MET A 39 10.15 18.17 4.04
CA MET A 39 10.29 19.45 3.34
C MET A 39 11.34 19.34 2.24
N ARG A 40 11.10 18.41 1.31
CA ARG A 40 11.56 18.56 -0.07
C ARG A 40 10.29 18.62 -0.93
N PHE A 41 10.05 19.77 -1.56
CA PHE A 41 9.01 19.92 -2.56
C PHE A 41 9.66 19.75 -3.94
N GLU A 42 9.27 18.69 -4.65
CA GLU A 42 9.47 18.59 -6.09
C GLU A 42 8.08 18.60 -6.71
N GLY A 43 7.69 19.72 -7.32
CA GLY A 43 6.35 19.92 -7.81
C GLY A 43 6.34 20.84 -9.03
N SER A 44 5.88 20.30 -10.16
CA SER A 44 5.66 21.07 -11.38
C SER A 44 4.43 21.96 -11.20
N ILE A 45 4.62 23.26 -11.03
CA ILE A 45 3.52 24.21 -11.26
C ILE A 45 3.25 24.18 -12.77
N LEU A 46 2.13 23.56 -13.16
CA LEU A 46 1.67 23.45 -14.54
C LEU A 46 1.34 24.84 -15.12
N ASP A 47 2.36 25.56 -15.55
CA ASP A 47 2.29 26.35 -16.78
C ASP A 47 2.77 25.40 -17.89
N LYS A 48 2.06 25.34 -19.03
CA LYS A 48 2.19 24.30 -20.08
C LYS A 48 3.58 24.18 -20.72
N LYS A 49 4.57 24.96 -20.26
CA LYS A 49 5.97 24.95 -20.74
C LYS A 49 7.03 24.89 -19.62
N LYS A 50 6.68 24.81 -18.32
CA LYS A 50 7.67 25.00 -17.21
C LYS A 50 7.44 24.15 -15.95
N SER A 51 8.35 23.21 -15.63
CA SER A 51 8.54 22.52 -14.33
C SER A 51 9.40 23.30 -13.32
N TYR A 52 9.11 23.25 -12.00
CA TYR A 52 9.86 23.97 -10.95
C TYR A 52 10.24 23.03 -9.78
N LYS A 53 11.34 23.29 -9.08
CA LYS A 53 11.76 22.59 -7.84
C LYS A 53 11.83 23.59 -6.69
N ILE A 54 11.20 23.32 -5.54
CA ILE A 54 11.17 24.23 -4.38
C ILE A 54 11.75 23.50 -3.17
N VAL A 55 12.87 23.97 -2.62
CA VAL A 55 13.48 23.37 -1.44
C VAL A 55 13.24 24.25 -0.22
N THR A 56 12.76 23.66 0.88
CA THR A 56 12.50 24.37 2.14
C THR A 56 13.29 23.74 3.29
N GLU A 57 13.85 24.56 4.17
CA GLU A 57 14.62 24.13 5.34
C GLU A 57 14.21 25.01 6.53
N ASN A 58 13.98 24.40 7.70
CA ASN A 58 13.73 25.14 8.95
C ASN A 58 12.63 26.22 8.88
N LYS A 59 11.55 25.97 8.13
CA LYS A 59 10.40 26.88 7.92
C LYS A 59 10.72 28.11 7.06
N LYS A 60 11.82 28.08 6.29
CA LYS A 60 12.19 29.08 5.29
C LYS A 60 12.35 28.39 3.92
N ILE A 61 11.99 29.09 2.85
CA ILE A 61 12.28 28.65 1.48
C ILE A 61 13.72 29.01 1.21
N VAL A 62 14.56 28.02 0.88
CA VAL A 62 16.03 28.22 0.78
C VAL A 62 16.46 28.39 -0.68
N SER A 63 15.78 27.75 -1.63
CA SER A 63 16.01 28.00 -3.06
C SER A 63 14.85 27.47 -3.92
N ALA A 64 14.68 28.09 -5.10
CA ALA A 64 13.88 27.55 -6.19
C ALA A 64 14.70 27.69 -7.47
N THR A 65 14.89 26.58 -8.19
CA THR A 65 15.65 26.59 -9.44
C THR A 65 14.75 26.14 -10.58
N LYS A 66 14.76 26.90 -11.68
CA LYS A 66 14.41 26.38 -13.00
C LYS A 66 15.41 26.91 -14.02
N SER A 67 15.85 26.01 -14.90
CA SER A 67 16.46 26.30 -16.21
C SER A 67 15.73 27.48 -16.87
N SER A 68 16.47 28.57 -17.13
CA SER A 68 16.05 29.89 -17.65
C SER A 68 15.28 30.83 -16.69
N GLU A 69 16.08 31.50 -15.85
CA GLU A 69 15.95 32.86 -15.27
C GLU A 69 14.72 33.34 -14.44
N ASN A 70 15.07 33.94 -13.29
CA ASN A 70 14.43 35.05 -12.56
C ASN A 70 13.04 34.84 -11.89
N VAL A 71 12.96 33.89 -10.95
CA VAL A 71 11.82 33.78 -10.00
C VAL A 71 12.33 33.85 -8.56
N ILE A 72 11.81 34.80 -7.76
CA ILE A 72 12.03 34.88 -6.32
C ILE A 72 10.71 34.52 -5.61
N ILE A 73 10.76 33.59 -4.67
CA ILE A 73 9.61 33.15 -3.86
C ILE A 73 9.74 33.73 -2.45
N LYS A 74 8.77 34.53 -1.99
CA LYS A 74 8.72 35.08 -0.62
C LYS A 74 7.51 34.50 0.15
N GLY A 75 7.71 34.05 1.39
CA GLY A 75 6.66 33.51 2.27
C GLY A 75 6.61 34.21 3.64
N LYS A 76 5.41 34.28 4.26
CA LYS A 76 5.17 34.87 5.60
C LYS A 76 4.57 33.79 6.53
N LYS A 77 4.85 33.85 7.85
CA LYS A 77 4.65 32.75 8.81
C LYS A 77 3.33 32.81 9.62
N LYS A 78 2.87 31.58 9.96
CA LYS A 78 1.87 31.08 10.96
C LYS A 78 0.40 31.09 10.49
N GLY A 79 -0.22 29.90 10.50
CA GLY A 79 -1.42 29.64 9.68
C GLY A 79 -1.04 29.52 8.20
N SER A 80 -1.91 28.94 7.36
CA SER A 80 -1.77 28.81 5.91
C SER A 80 -0.68 29.70 5.30
N THR A 81 0.42 29.11 4.82
CA THR A 81 1.55 29.87 4.26
C THR A 81 1.22 30.20 2.82
N TYR A 82 1.33 31.47 2.44
CA TYR A 82 1.13 31.90 1.06
C TYR A 82 2.47 31.92 0.33
N ILE A 83 2.56 31.26 -0.82
CA ILE A 83 3.68 31.33 -1.75
C ILE A 83 3.33 32.38 -2.80
N THR A 84 4.04 33.50 -2.82
CA THR A 84 3.87 34.50 -3.89
C THR A 84 5.01 34.43 -4.88
N ILE A 85 4.67 34.21 -6.14
CA ILE A 85 5.58 34.08 -7.27
C ILE A 85 5.77 35.46 -7.90
N TYR A 86 7.02 35.91 -8.05
CA TYR A 86 7.37 37.13 -8.77
C TYR A 86 8.16 36.77 -10.02
N VAL A 87 7.89 37.46 -11.13
CA VAL A 87 8.62 37.32 -12.40
C VAL A 87 9.31 38.64 -12.71
N LYS A 88 10.61 38.59 -13.03
CA LYS A 88 11.37 39.77 -13.47
C LYS A 88 11.03 40.08 -14.92
N ARG A 89 10.59 41.31 -15.19
CA ARG A 89 10.37 41.84 -16.54
C ARG A 89 11.00 43.24 -16.60
N GLN A 90 11.88 43.47 -17.57
CA GLN A 90 12.58 44.75 -17.76
C GLN A 90 13.23 45.27 -16.46
N GLY A 91 14.00 44.41 -15.79
CA GLY A 91 14.70 44.77 -14.54
C GLY A 91 13.83 44.82 -13.28
N LYS A 92 12.50 44.87 -13.38
CA LYS A 92 11.57 44.98 -12.24
C LYS A 92 10.85 43.66 -11.96
N TYR A 93 10.65 43.34 -10.69
CA TYR A 93 9.89 42.15 -10.28
C TYR A 93 8.40 42.49 -10.18
N LYS A 94 7.56 41.78 -10.94
CA LYS A 94 6.10 41.89 -10.86
C LYS A 94 5.49 40.61 -10.28
N LYS A 95 4.50 40.76 -9.40
CA LYS A 95 3.74 39.64 -8.83
C LYS A 95 3.02 38.89 -9.96
N TYR A 96 3.19 37.57 -10.02
CA TYR A 96 2.56 36.69 -11.00
C TYR A 96 1.36 35.95 -10.40
N ASN A 97 1.56 35.20 -9.31
CA ASN A 97 0.48 34.45 -8.66
C ASN A 97 0.73 34.30 -7.15
N THR A 98 -0.32 34.04 -6.37
CA THR A 98 -0.25 33.66 -4.96
C THR A 98 -0.95 32.32 -4.75
N ILE A 99 -0.21 31.33 -4.27
CA ILE A 99 -0.70 30.00 -3.94
C ILE A 99 -0.86 29.89 -2.42
N LYS A 100 -2.04 29.49 -1.96
CA LYS A 100 -2.29 29.18 -0.56
C LYS A 100 -1.84 27.76 -0.26
N VAL A 101 -0.94 27.61 0.71
CA VAL A 101 -0.44 26.32 1.18
C VAL A 101 -0.89 26.08 2.60
N THR A 102 -1.72 25.06 2.80
CA THR A 102 -2.19 24.67 4.12
C THR A 102 -1.19 23.65 4.70
N VAL A 103 -0.46 24.07 5.74
CA VAL A 103 0.43 23.18 6.50
C VAL A 103 -0.37 22.58 7.64
N LYS A 104 -0.83 21.33 7.48
CA LYS A 104 -1.46 20.60 8.57
C LYS A 104 -0.37 20.18 9.58
N ASN A 105 -0.59 20.47 10.86
CA ASN A 105 0.31 20.03 11.93
C ASN A 105 0.21 18.50 12.07
N LYS A 106 1.08 17.74 11.39
CA LYS A 106 1.34 16.34 11.75
C LYS A 106 1.98 16.29 13.14
N ILE A 107 1.62 15.28 13.93
CA ILE A 107 2.39 14.86 15.11
C ILE A 107 3.85 14.68 14.64
N PRO A 108 4.86 15.28 15.29
CA PRO A 108 6.26 15.11 14.91
C PRO A 108 6.62 13.63 14.73
N MET A 109 7.39 13.27 13.69
CA MET A 109 7.74 11.86 13.41
C MET A 109 8.35 11.14 14.62
N LYS A 110 9.20 11.83 15.41
CA LYS A 110 9.75 11.33 16.70
C LYS A 110 8.70 10.94 17.73
N ARG A 111 7.52 11.54 17.66
CA ARG A 111 6.38 11.20 18.53
C ARG A 111 5.55 10.05 17.98
N GLN A 112 5.53 9.86 16.65
CA GLN A 112 4.81 8.74 16.02
C GLN A 112 5.62 7.44 16.02
N TYR A 113 6.93 7.52 15.86
CA TYR A 113 7.80 6.36 15.70
C TYR A 113 8.93 6.37 16.74
N LYS A 114 9.31 5.19 17.22
CA LYS A 114 10.68 4.90 17.66
C LYS A 114 11.40 4.39 16.42
N TYR A 115 12.54 4.98 16.10
CA TYR A 115 13.37 4.56 14.98
C TYR A 115 14.84 4.76 15.33
N ILE A 116 15.70 4.07 14.60
CA ILE A 116 17.14 4.23 14.66
C ILE A 116 17.67 4.59 13.28
N ILE A 117 18.81 5.26 13.24
CA ILE A 117 19.59 5.48 12.03
C ILE A 117 20.59 4.34 11.96
N CYS A 118 20.52 3.57 10.87
CA CYS A 118 21.47 2.52 10.53
C CYS A 118 22.44 3.06 9.48
N ASN A 119 23.63 2.47 9.42
CA ASN A 119 24.61 2.72 8.38
C ASN A 119 25.08 1.37 7.85
N GLU A 120 24.92 1.14 6.55
CA GLU A 120 25.36 -0.06 5.87
C GLU A 120 26.19 0.38 4.66
N ASN A 121 27.47 0.03 4.64
CA ASN A 121 28.42 0.40 3.58
C ASN A 121 28.49 1.91 3.28
N GLY A 122 28.26 2.76 4.28
CA GLY A 122 28.27 4.23 4.13
C GLY A 122 26.91 4.85 3.81
N ASP A 123 25.90 4.04 3.47
CA ASP A 123 24.53 4.50 3.24
C ASP A 123 23.74 4.53 4.55
N GLU A 124 23.41 5.74 5.02
CA GLU A 124 22.56 5.91 6.19
C GLU A 124 21.07 5.76 5.84
N TYR A 125 20.34 4.98 6.63
CA TYR A 125 18.91 4.79 6.49
C TYR A 125 18.18 4.69 7.83
N VAL A 126 16.86 4.75 7.80
CA VAL A 126 16.01 4.66 8.97
C VAL A 126 15.41 3.26 9.08
N SER A 127 15.55 2.66 10.27
CA SER A 127 14.83 1.46 10.67
C SER A 127 13.75 1.81 11.70
N LEU A 128 12.48 1.52 11.37
CA LEU A 128 11.35 1.74 12.26
C LEU A 128 11.27 0.63 13.29
N VAL A 129 11.48 0.99 14.56
CA VAL A 129 11.49 0.05 15.68
C VAL A 129 10.10 -0.11 16.28
N LYS A 130 9.32 0.97 16.35
CA LYS A 130 7.99 0.95 16.98
C LYS A 130 7.11 2.08 16.49
N TYR A 131 5.83 1.81 16.25
CA TYR A 131 4.78 2.79 16.09
C TYR A 131 4.10 3.06 17.43
N LYS A 132 3.89 4.33 17.77
CA LYS A 132 3.46 4.80 19.09
C LYS A 132 2.08 5.45 19.09
N CYS A 133 1.36 5.40 17.98
CA CYS A 133 0.08 6.09 17.85
C CYS A 133 -1.08 5.11 17.64
N ASP A 134 -2.27 5.63 17.89
CA ASP A 134 -3.59 5.01 17.78
C ASP A 134 -4.33 5.45 16.50
N ASN A 135 -3.60 5.97 15.50
CA ASN A 135 -4.24 6.35 14.24
C ASN A 135 -4.77 5.12 13.50
N SER A 136 -6.00 5.23 13.02
CA SER A 136 -6.62 4.16 12.22
C SER A 136 -6.09 4.05 10.80
N LYS A 137 -5.52 5.13 10.26
CA LYS A 137 -4.86 5.13 8.95
C LYS A 137 -3.40 5.51 9.11
N VAL A 138 -2.52 4.59 8.72
CA VAL A 138 -1.07 4.75 8.85
C VAL A 138 -0.45 4.93 7.48
N ASN A 139 0.24 6.05 7.28
CA ASN A 139 1.06 6.29 6.09
C ASN A 139 2.52 6.31 6.52
N ILE A 140 3.24 5.22 6.27
CA ILE A 140 4.66 5.10 6.60
C ILE A 140 5.43 5.98 5.60
N PRO A 141 6.19 6.98 6.08
CA PRO A 141 6.86 7.91 5.19
C PRO A 141 8.04 7.22 4.48
N GLU A 142 8.35 7.68 3.28
CA GLU A 142 9.55 7.26 2.55
C GLU A 142 10.85 7.78 3.20
N PHE A 143 10.77 8.92 3.90
CA PHE A 143 11.91 9.55 4.56
C PHE A 143 11.59 9.96 6.00
N ILE A 144 12.58 9.85 6.89
CA ILE A 144 12.58 10.45 8.22
C ILE A 144 13.94 11.13 8.40
N GLU A 145 13.95 12.42 8.76
CA GLU A 145 15.19 13.22 8.92
C GLU A 145 16.09 13.22 7.68
N GLY A 146 15.48 13.23 6.48
CA GLY A 146 16.21 13.23 5.21
C GLY A 146 16.81 11.87 4.81
N LYS A 147 16.64 10.84 5.65
CA LYS A 147 17.11 9.47 5.42
C LYS A 147 15.95 8.59 4.99
N VAL A 148 16.20 7.68 4.03
CA VAL A 148 15.19 6.75 3.53
C VAL A 148 14.76 5.79 4.65
N VAL A 149 13.48 5.53 4.80
CA VAL A 149 12.96 4.48 5.67
C VAL A 149 13.07 3.15 4.93
N LYS A 150 14.12 2.37 5.20
CA LYS A 150 14.38 1.10 4.50
C LYS A 150 13.83 -0.13 5.22
N LYS A 151 13.68 -0.07 6.54
CA LYS A 151 13.36 -1.26 7.35
C LYS A 151 12.24 -1.00 8.33
N ILE A 152 11.34 -1.98 8.45
CA ILE A 152 10.34 -2.08 9.51
C ILE A 152 10.76 -3.26 10.38
N GLU A 153 11.07 -3.01 11.65
CA GLU A 153 11.51 -4.04 12.57
C GLU A 153 10.37 -4.95 13.03
N LYS A 154 10.76 -6.08 13.63
CA LYS A 154 9.86 -7.03 14.27
C LYS A 154 8.85 -6.34 15.17
N ASN A 155 7.57 -6.71 15.05
CA ASN A 155 6.45 -6.19 15.85
C ASN A 155 6.23 -4.65 15.78
N CYS A 156 6.86 -3.93 14.85
CA CYS A 156 6.89 -2.46 14.86
C CYS A 156 5.50 -1.82 14.99
N PHE A 157 4.48 -2.34 14.30
CA PHE A 157 3.10 -1.82 14.39
C PHE A 157 2.21 -2.65 15.29
N ARG A 158 2.55 -3.92 15.53
CA ARG A 158 1.80 -4.82 16.40
C ARG A 158 1.70 -4.34 17.84
N ILE A 159 2.76 -3.81 18.46
CA ILE A 159 2.78 -3.50 19.89
C ILE A 159 2.69 -1.98 20.11
N LEU A 160 1.59 -1.48 20.69
CA LEU A 160 1.42 -0.06 20.99
C LEU A 160 2.14 0.34 22.30
N ASP A 161 1.86 -0.34 23.41
CA ASP A 161 2.58 -0.18 24.68
C ASP A 161 2.68 -1.52 25.44
N GLU A 162 3.50 -1.54 26.49
CA GLU A 162 3.76 -2.74 27.30
C GLU A 162 2.52 -3.24 28.05
N LYS A 163 1.48 -2.41 28.20
CA LYS A 163 0.22 -2.72 28.88
C LYS A 163 -0.90 -3.12 27.91
N THR A 164 -1.00 -2.49 26.73
CA THR A 164 -2.06 -2.70 25.73
C THR A 164 -1.89 -3.96 24.87
N LYS A 165 -0.72 -4.61 24.93
CA LYS A 165 -0.34 -5.90 24.32
C LYS A 165 -0.39 -5.95 22.77
N VAL A 166 -1.39 -5.38 22.10
CA VAL A 166 -1.53 -5.33 20.64
C VAL A 166 -2.23 -4.03 20.18
N ASN A 167 -1.81 -3.45 19.05
CA ASN A 167 -2.43 -2.25 18.49
C ASN A 167 -3.76 -2.58 17.81
N GLN A 168 -4.86 -2.05 18.35
CA GLN A 168 -6.22 -2.36 17.91
C GLN A 168 -6.86 -1.26 17.06
N TYR A 169 -6.10 -0.23 16.66
CA TYR A 169 -6.68 0.93 15.99
C TYR A 169 -6.47 0.90 14.48
N ILE A 170 -5.36 0.32 14.02
CA ILE A 170 -4.94 0.39 12.63
C ILE A 170 -5.91 -0.39 11.73
N THR A 171 -6.53 0.33 10.79
CA THR A 171 -7.45 -0.20 9.78
C THR A 171 -6.86 -0.22 8.38
N SER A 172 -5.91 0.66 8.07
CA SER A 172 -5.25 0.70 6.76
C SER A 172 -3.80 1.13 6.89
N VAL A 173 -2.90 0.48 6.16
CA VAL A 173 -1.48 0.84 6.10
C VAL A 173 -1.06 1.10 4.65
N ASN A 174 -0.44 2.24 4.40
CA ASN A 174 0.30 2.51 3.18
C ASN A 174 1.80 2.55 3.51
N ILE A 175 2.58 1.62 2.94
CA ILE A 175 4.02 1.51 3.19
C ILE A 175 4.77 2.33 2.14
N GLY A 176 5.62 3.27 2.58
CA GLY A 176 6.42 4.10 1.69
C GLY A 176 7.41 3.28 0.85
N ASN A 177 7.62 3.69 -0.41
CA ASN A 177 8.40 2.94 -1.40
C ASN A 177 9.89 2.73 -1.05
N GLY A 178 10.42 3.48 -0.08
CA GLY A 178 11.77 3.29 0.41
C GLY A 178 11.95 2.03 1.24
N VAL A 179 10.87 1.39 1.71
CA VAL A 179 10.94 0.20 2.57
C VAL A 179 11.32 -1.03 1.74
N GLU A 180 12.45 -1.63 2.09
CA GLU A 180 13.02 -2.81 1.45
C GLU A 180 12.83 -4.07 2.31
N ILE A 181 12.71 -3.92 3.64
CA ILE A 181 12.66 -5.05 4.58
C ILE A 181 11.48 -4.86 5.55
N ILE A 182 10.62 -5.88 5.65
CA ILE A 182 9.55 -5.97 6.65
C ILE A 182 9.85 -7.15 7.59
N GLY A 183 10.07 -6.83 8.86
CA GLY A 183 10.46 -7.77 9.90
C GLY A 183 9.30 -8.59 10.45
N LYS A 184 9.66 -9.64 11.21
CA LYS A 184 8.72 -10.63 11.73
C LYS A 184 7.53 -10.02 12.46
N SER A 185 6.32 -10.45 12.12
CA SER A 185 5.07 -9.97 12.75
C SER A 185 4.91 -8.45 12.81
N ALA A 186 5.54 -7.69 11.91
CA ALA A 186 5.50 -6.23 11.93
C ALA A 186 4.07 -5.66 12.00
N PHE A 187 3.13 -6.29 11.29
CA PHE A 187 1.71 -5.92 11.23
C PHE A 187 0.77 -6.98 11.78
N GLY A 188 1.28 -8.04 12.43
CA GLY A 188 0.45 -9.17 12.84
C GLY A 188 -0.46 -8.86 14.02
N LYS A 189 -1.63 -9.48 14.05
CA LYS A 189 -2.66 -9.42 15.10
C LYS A 189 -3.25 -8.03 15.32
N LEU A 190 -3.15 -7.11 14.36
CA LEU A 190 -3.81 -5.81 14.47
C LEU A 190 -5.33 -5.94 14.56
N HIS A 191 -5.90 -7.02 14.02
CA HIS A 191 -7.31 -7.41 14.11
C HIS A 191 -8.33 -6.42 13.50
N GLN A 192 -8.01 -5.15 13.35
CA GLN A 192 -8.82 -4.13 12.67
C GLN A 192 -8.28 -3.79 11.27
N LEU A 193 -7.09 -4.28 10.93
CA LEU A 193 -6.45 -4.04 9.65
C LEU A 193 -7.30 -4.63 8.53
N LYS A 194 -7.71 -3.80 7.57
CA LYS A 194 -8.55 -4.17 6.42
C LYS A 194 -7.77 -4.17 5.13
N GLU A 195 -6.81 -3.26 5.00
CA GLU A 195 -6.01 -3.12 3.79
C GLU A 195 -4.57 -2.71 4.06
N VAL A 196 -3.66 -3.24 3.24
CA VAL A 196 -2.23 -2.86 3.22
C VAL A 196 -1.80 -2.61 1.79
N THR A 197 -0.99 -1.58 1.57
CA THR A 197 -0.29 -1.37 0.30
C THR A 197 1.20 -1.62 0.51
N LEU A 198 1.73 -2.62 -0.16
CA LEU A 198 3.15 -2.98 -0.10
C LEU A 198 4.00 -2.04 -0.98
N PRO A 199 5.26 -1.78 -0.58
CA PRO A 199 6.14 -0.88 -1.31
C PRO A 199 6.75 -1.57 -2.53
N ASN A 200 7.02 -0.80 -3.60
CA ASN A 200 7.60 -1.35 -4.83
C ASN A 200 9.06 -1.84 -4.67
N GLY A 201 9.76 -1.34 -3.65
CA GLY A 201 11.16 -1.69 -3.36
C GLY A 201 11.35 -2.87 -2.43
N LEU A 202 10.29 -3.62 -2.11
CA LEU A 202 10.37 -4.70 -1.11
C LEU A 202 11.31 -5.84 -1.58
N ARG A 203 12.35 -6.11 -0.79
CA ARG A 203 13.36 -7.15 -1.05
C ARG A 203 13.31 -8.30 -0.06
N LYS A 204 12.73 -8.09 1.13
CA LYS A 204 12.63 -9.12 2.16
C LYS A 204 11.35 -8.94 2.99
N MET A 205 10.68 -10.06 3.22
CA MET A 205 9.59 -10.17 4.19
C MET A 205 9.89 -11.36 5.11
N GLU A 206 9.96 -11.13 6.41
CA GLU A 206 10.15 -12.19 7.40
C GLU A 206 8.81 -12.84 7.80
N ASP A 207 8.85 -13.87 8.64
CA ASP A 207 7.66 -14.65 8.98
C ASP A 207 6.51 -13.82 9.56
N SER A 208 5.30 -14.31 9.35
CA SER A 208 4.12 -13.96 10.14
C SER A 208 3.75 -12.47 10.06
N VAL A 209 4.09 -11.76 8.98
CA VAL A 209 3.92 -10.30 8.88
C VAL A 209 2.48 -9.85 9.15
N PHE A 210 1.48 -10.60 8.69
CA PHE A 210 0.05 -10.31 8.87
C PHE A 210 -0.67 -11.41 9.67
N ILE A 211 0.05 -12.16 10.50
CA ILE A 211 -0.52 -13.29 11.24
C ILE A 211 -1.76 -12.89 12.06
N GLU A 212 -2.83 -13.66 11.95
CA GLU A 212 -4.13 -13.48 12.65
C GLU A 212 -4.78 -12.10 12.45
N ASP A 213 -4.53 -11.42 11.33
CA ASP A 213 -5.29 -10.25 10.91
C ASP A 213 -6.62 -10.64 10.27
N SER A 214 -7.55 -11.13 11.11
CA SER A 214 -8.84 -11.68 10.70
C SER A 214 -9.71 -10.75 9.86
N ASN A 215 -9.51 -9.43 9.93
CA ASN A 215 -10.23 -8.42 9.14
C ASN A 215 -9.50 -7.99 7.86
N LEU A 216 -8.29 -8.48 7.59
CA LEU A 216 -7.51 -8.10 6.41
C LEU A 216 -8.23 -8.64 5.18
N LYS A 217 -8.70 -7.74 4.31
CA LYS A 217 -9.43 -8.09 3.07
C LYS A 217 -8.54 -7.99 1.85
N LYS A 218 -7.58 -7.06 1.88
CA LYS A 218 -6.82 -6.67 0.70
C LYS A 218 -5.36 -6.34 1.01
N VAL A 219 -4.46 -6.90 0.21
CA VAL A 219 -3.08 -6.48 0.06
C VAL A 219 -2.91 -6.00 -1.38
N ASN A 220 -2.57 -4.73 -1.54
CA ASN A 220 -2.18 -4.17 -2.83
C ASN A 220 -0.69 -4.46 -3.05
N ASN A 221 -0.35 -4.72 -4.31
CA ASN A 221 1.00 -5.08 -4.76
C ASN A 221 1.53 -6.38 -4.13
N ILE A 222 0.65 -7.38 -3.99
CA ILE A 222 0.98 -8.69 -3.39
C ILE A 222 2.02 -9.46 -4.22
N GLU A 223 2.14 -9.17 -5.52
CA GLU A 223 3.13 -9.74 -6.41
C GLU A 223 4.57 -9.52 -5.94
N PHE A 224 4.83 -8.46 -5.17
CA PHE A 224 6.15 -8.24 -4.55
C PHE A 224 6.49 -9.29 -3.49
N ILE A 225 5.51 -9.86 -2.78
CA ILE A 225 5.75 -10.97 -1.86
C ILE A 225 6.36 -12.14 -2.63
N TYR A 226 5.87 -12.38 -3.85
CA TYR A 226 6.33 -13.49 -4.66
C TYR A 226 7.72 -13.25 -5.25
N ASN A 227 8.11 -11.98 -5.50
CA ASN A 227 9.43 -11.62 -6.03
C ASN A 227 10.59 -11.99 -5.08
N LEU A 228 10.29 -12.35 -3.84
CA LEU A 228 11.24 -12.93 -2.89
C LEU A 228 11.73 -14.32 -3.31
N GLY A 229 11.02 -14.99 -4.22
CA GLY A 229 11.28 -16.37 -4.62
C GLY A 229 10.64 -17.41 -3.69
N TYR A 230 9.97 -16.97 -2.62
CA TYR A 230 9.24 -17.83 -1.69
C TYR A 230 8.09 -17.06 -1.03
N VAL A 231 7.15 -17.77 -0.38
CA VAL A 231 6.12 -17.18 0.47
C VAL A 231 6.46 -17.47 1.94
N PRO A 232 6.67 -16.45 2.81
CA PRO A 232 7.15 -16.69 4.18
C PRO A 232 6.15 -17.36 5.11
N LEU A 233 6.69 -18.03 6.13
CA LEU A 233 6.01 -18.78 7.18
C LEU A 233 4.89 -17.97 7.82
N TYR A 234 3.68 -18.53 7.83
CA TYR A 234 2.50 -17.95 8.48
C TYR A 234 2.13 -16.51 8.07
N THR A 235 2.59 -16.02 6.91
CA THR A 235 2.38 -14.62 6.50
C THR A 235 0.93 -14.17 6.64
N PHE A 236 -0.02 -14.98 6.18
CA PHE A 236 -1.47 -14.72 6.24
C PHE A 236 -2.23 -15.74 7.10
N TRP A 237 -1.55 -16.43 8.02
CA TRP A 237 -2.19 -17.43 8.88
C TRP A 237 -3.38 -16.82 9.62
N ARG A 238 -4.57 -17.44 9.50
CA ARG A 238 -5.85 -17.00 10.08
C ARG A 238 -6.28 -15.57 9.69
N CYS A 239 -5.90 -15.09 8.51
CA CYS A 239 -6.50 -13.90 7.90
C CYS A 239 -7.84 -14.25 7.24
N SER A 240 -8.87 -14.58 8.04
CA SER A 240 -10.12 -15.16 7.55
C SER A 240 -10.92 -14.29 6.56
N SER A 241 -10.77 -12.97 6.61
CA SER A 241 -11.39 -12.06 5.62
C SER A 241 -10.60 -11.91 4.31
N PHE A 242 -9.38 -12.44 4.26
CA PHE A 242 -8.49 -12.28 3.11
C PHE A 242 -8.92 -13.22 2.00
N SER A 243 -9.48 -12.66 0.91
CA SER A 243 -10.21 -13.41 -0.12
C SER A 243 -9.79 -13.04 -1.55
N GLN A 244 -8.71 -12.28 -1.71
CA GLN A 244 -8.15 -12.01 -3.03
C GLN A 244 -7.70 -13.31 -3.72
N SER A 245 -7.91 -13.38 -5.03
CA SER A 245 -7.35 -14.48 -5.83
C SER A 245 -5.83 -14.45 -5.78
N ILE A 246 -5.22 -15.63 -5.65
CA ILE A 246 -3.78 -15.79 -5.51
C ILE A 246 -3.24 -16.50 -6.75
N ILE A 247 -2.20 -15.90 -7.35
CA ILE A 247 -1.42 -16.51 -8.42
C ILE A 247 0.01 -16.62 -7.90
N ILE A 248 0.47 -17.83 -7.65
CA ILE A 248 1.86 -18.11 -7.31
C ILE A 248 2.65 -18.20 -8.63
N PRO A 249 3.58 -17.27 -8.89
CA PRO A 249 4.31 -17.21 -10.16
C PRO A 249 5.44 -18.25 -10.24
N SER A 250 5.95 -18.47 -11.45
CA SER A 250 6.93 -19.53 -11.77
C SER A 250 8.30 -19.38 -11.09
N TYR A 251 8.63 -18.21 -10.56
CA TYR A 251 9.87 -17.98 -9.83
C TYR A 251 9.76 -18.23 -8.33
N VAL A 252 8.56 -18.51 -7.80
CA VAL A 252 8.37 -18.92 -6.40
C VAL A 252 8.71 -20.40 -6.26
N LYS A 253 9.77 -20.70 -5.53
CA LYS A 253 10.29 -22.05 -5.29
C LYS A 253 9.62 -22.75 -4.11
N GLU A 254 9.34 -22.02 -3.05
CA GLU A 254 8.80 -22.58 -1.82
C GLU A 254 7.66 -21.73 -1.26
N ILE A 255 6.63 -22.41 -0.75
CA ILE A 255 5.54 -21.81 0.00
C ILE A 255 5.66 -22.39 1.40
N GLU A 256 6.08 -21.59 2.37
CA GLU A 256 6.38 -22.08 3.72
C GLU A 256 5.13 -22.45 4.51
N ASP A 257 5.34 -23.11 5.65
CA ASP A 257 4.27 -23.65 6.46
C ASP A 257 3.22 -22.61 6.81
N GLY A 258 1.96 -23.00 6.63
CA GLY A 258 0.79 -22.21 6.99
C GLY A 258 0.70 -20.81 6.37
N ALA A 259 1.42 -20.52 5.28
CA ALA A 259 1.47 -19.20 4.66
C ALA A 259 0.08 -18.57 4.40
N PHE A 260 -0.91 -19.37 3.98
CA PHE A 260 -2.29 -18.94 3.69
C PHE A 260 -3.36 -19.71 4.49
N CYS A 261 -2.95 -20.44 5.53
CA CYS A 261 -3.85 -21.24 6.35
C CYS A 261 -4.99 -20.39 6.93
N GLY A 262 -6.24 -20.84 6.79
CA GLY A 262 -7.41 -20.17 7.38
C GLY A 262 -7.76 -18.84 6.73
N THR A 263 -7.34 -18.60 5.48
CA THR A 263 -7.77 -17.43 4.69
C THR A 263 -9.12 -17.68 4.01
N GLY A 264 -9.78 -16.61 3.56
CA GLY A 264 -11.02 -16.66 2.78
C GLY A 264 -10.81 -16.86 1.28
N VAL A 265 -9.59 -17.19 0.83
CA VAL A 265 -9.24 -17.34 -0.59
C VAL A 265 -9.90 -18.59 -1.16
N SER A 266 -10.59 -18.42 -2.30
CA SER A 266 -11.27 -19.49 -3.03
C SER A 266 -10.65 -19.79 -4.41
N ASN A 267 -9.80 -18.90 -4.91
CA ASN A 267 -9.13 -19.04 -6.20
C ASN A 267 -7.61 -18.98 -6.02
N LEU A 268 -6.96 -20.09 -6.34
CA LEU A 268 -5.51 -20.29 -6.23
C LEU A 268 -5.01 -20.90 -7.54
N GLU A 269 -4.06 -20.23 -8.17
CA GLU A 269 -3.26 -20.76 -9.28
C GLU A 269 -1.80 -20.92 -8.81
N ILE A 270 -1.22 -22.09 -9.02
CA ILE A 270 0.21 -22.35 -8.79
C ILE A 270 0.86 -22.64 -10.14
N LYS A 271 1.77 -21.76 -10.60
CA LYS A 271 2.48 -21.93 -11.87
C LYS A 271 3.64 -22.91 -11.75
N GLU A 272 4.08 -23.44 -12.89
CA GLU A 272 5.29 -24.26 -12.97
C GLU A 272 6.49 -23.51 -12.40
N GLY A 273 7.16 -24.12 -11.42
CA GLY A 273 8.35 -23.58 -10.77
C GLY A 273 8.35 -23.74 -9.25
N THR A 274 7.18 -23.84 -8.62
CA THR A 274 7.06 -24.17 -7.18
C THR A 274 7.42 -25.63 -6.96
N GLU A 275 8.38 -25.87 -6.06
CA GLU A 275 8.95 -27.19 -5.77
C GLU A 275 8.44 -27.76 -4.45
N LYS A 276 8.21 -26.89 -3.45
CA LYS A 276 7.79 -27.31 -2.12
C LYS A 276 6.61 -26.49 -1.60
N ILE A 277 5.62 -27.20 -1.06
CA ILE A 277 4.47 -26.65 -0.37
C ILE A 277 4.55 -27.10 1.09
N GLY A 278 4.63 -26.16 2.01
CA GLY A 278 4.78 -26.41 3.44
C GLY A 278 3.54 -27.03 4.09
N SER A 279 3.74 -27.53 5.31
CA SER A 279 2.66 -28.06 6.14
C SER A 279 1.63 -26.98 6.42
N HIS A 280 0.34 -27.34 6.38
CA HIS A 280 -0.78 -26.40 6.54
C HIS A 280 -0.84 -25.22 5.54
N ALA A 281 0.04 -25.12 4.53
CA ALA A 281 0.22 -23.92 3.72
C ALA A 281 -1.10 -23.32 3.17
N PHE A 282 -2.02 -24.19 2.76
CA PHE A 282 -3.33 -23.85 2.21
C PHE A 282 -4.50 -24.48 2.99
N ALA A 283 -4.28 -24.87 4.25
CA ALA A 283 -5.31 -25.51 5.05
C ALA A 283 -6.46 -24.54 5.38
N GLN A 284 -7.67 -25.05 5.51
CA GLN A 284 -8.87 -24.31 5.95
C GLN A 284 -9.18 -23.05 5.12
N MET A 285 -8.86 -23.07 3.83
CA MET A 285 -9.27 -22.03 2.88
C MET A 285 -10.67 -22.35 2.31
N LYS A 286 -11.00 -21.79 1.14
CA LYS A 286 -12.27 -22.01 0.43
C LYS A 286 -12.05 -22.63 -0.95
N LEU A 287 -11.01 -23.45 -1.10
CA LEU A 287 -10.64 -24.07 -2.38
C LEU A 287 -11.59 -25.22 -2.72
N ASN A 288 -12.13 -25.23 -3.94
CA ASN A 288 -12.90 -26.37 -4.47
C ASN A 288 -12.06 -27.26 -5.40
N VAL A 289 -11.11 -26.66 -6.12
CA VAL A 289 -10.22 -27.34 -7.06
C VAL A 289 -8.79 -26.97 -6.75
N VAL A 290 -7.89 -27.95 -6.78
CA VAL A 290 -6.45 -27.76 -6.67
C VAL A 290 -5.76 -28.41 -7.86
N VAL A 291 -4.98 -27.63 -8.60
CA VAL A 291 -4.15 -28.12 -9.71
C VAL A 291 -2.69 -27.88 -9.36
N LEU A 292 -1.92 -28.95 -9.21
CA LEU A 292 -0.51 -28.91 -8.84
C LEU A 292 0.37 -29.10 -10.09
N PRO A 293 1.29 -28.16 -10.38
CA PRO A 293 2.20 -28.27 -11.53
C PRO A 293 3.18 -29.43 -11.40
N LYS A 294 3.82 -29.80 -12.51
CA LYS A 294 4.84 -30.87 -12.56
C LYS A 294 6.03 -30.56 -11.67
N SER A 295 6.33 -29.28 -11.46
CA SER A 295 7.43 -28.84 -10.62
C SER A 295 7.30 -29.21 -9.14
N VAL A 296 6.08 -29.46 -8.63
CA VAL A 296 5.87 -29.73 -7.19
C VAL A 296 6.44 -31.10 -6.83
N LYS A 297 7.44 -31.11 -5.96
CA LYS A 297 8.15 -32.32 -5.51
C LYS A 297 7.67 -32.79 -4.14
N GLU A 298 7.32 -31.87 -3.26
CA GLU A 298 6.97 -32.16 -1.87
C GLU A 298 5.80 -31.29 -1.39
N ILE A 299 4.85 -31.93 -0.70
CA ILE A 299 3.71 -31.31 -0.06
C ILE A 299 3.70 -31.75 1.41
N GLY A 300 3.75 -30.77 2.30
CA GLY A 300 3.77 -30.99 3.74
C GLY A 300 2.42 -31.49 4.28
N SER A 301 2.48 -32.03 5.49
CA SER A 301 1.30 -32.59 6.15
C SER A 301 0.18 -31.57 6.26
N VAL A 302 -1.06 -32.03 6.03
CA VAL A 302 -2.29 -31.23 6.08
C VAL A 302 -2.28 -29.94 5.25
N ALA A 303 -1.43 -29.84 4.21
CA ALA A 303 -1.28 -28.63 3.41
C ALA A 303 -2.59 -28.12 2.81
N PHE A 304 -3.54 -28.99 2.47
CA PHE A 304 -4.84 -28.64 1.89
C PHE A 304 -6.04 -29.08 2.77
N ALA A 305 -5.79 -29.46 4.02
CA ALA A 305 -6.82 -30.02 4.89
C ALA A 305 -7.95 -29.03 5.21
N GLY A 306 -9.18 -29.52 5.33
CA GLY A 306 -10.34 -28.72 5.74
C GLY A 306 -10.86 -27.74 4.68
N ASN A 307 -10.44 -27.90 3.42
CA ASN A 307 -11.02 -27.18 2.29
C ASN A 307 -12.22 -27.92 1.71
N PRO A 308 -13.18 -27.24 1.06
CA PRO A 308 -14.28 -27.88 0.34
C PRO A 308 -13.87 -28.52 -1.01
N ILE A 309 -12.62 -29.00 -1.13
CA ILE A 309 -12.04 -29.54 -2.38
C ILE A 309 -12.80 -30.79 -2.82
N ASP A 310 -13.28 -30.80 -4.06
CA ASP A 310 -13.88 -31.96 -4.72
C ASP A 310 -13.03 -32.50 -5.88
N THR A 311 -12.04 -31.73 -6.33
CA THR A 311 -11.17 -32.08 -7.46
C THR A 311 -9.72 -31.75 -7.15
N VAL A 312 -8.84 -32.75 -7.26
CA VAL A 312 -7.39 -32.57 -7.19
C VAL A 312 -6.77 -33.10 -8.47
N VAL A 313 -5.90 -32.30 -9.10
CA VAL A 313 -5.06 -32.71 -10.23
C VAL A 313 -3.60 -32.58 -9.84
N ILE A 314 -2.90 -33.70 -9.77
CA ILE A 314 -1.44 -33.73 -9.54
C ILE A 314 -0.76 -34.09 -10.86
N LYS A 315 0.11 -33.22 -11.37
CA LYS A 315 0.74 -33.40 -12.69
C LYS A 315 2.08 -34.15 -12.66
N SER A 316 2.72 -34.33 -11.50
CA SER A 316 3.93 -35.15 -11.34
C SER A 316 3.73 -36.37 -10.44
N LYS A 317 4.17 -37.54 -10.92
CA LYS A 317 4.06 -38.84 -10.21
C LYS A 317 5.03 -38.98 -9.07
N ASP A 318 6.05 -38.14 -9.10
CA ASP A 318 7.11 -38.12 -8.11
C ASP A 318 6.80 -37.11 -6.99
N THR A 319 5.64 -36.44 -7.04
CA THR A 319 5.19 -35.55 -5.97
C THR A 319 4.92 -36.33 -4.69
N LYS A 320 5.68 -36.03 -3.64
CA LYS A 320 5.52 -36.64 -2.31
C LYS A 320 4.49 -35.88 -1.49
N TYR A 321 3.52 -36.60 -0.93
CA TYR A 321 2.52 -36.11 0.00
C TYR A 321 2.08 -37.24 0.94
N ASP A 322 1.43 -36.89 2.05
CA ASP A 322 0.94 -37.86 3.04
C ASP A 322 -0.59 -38.00 3.03
N ASP A 323 -1.10 -39.02 3.72
CA ASP A 323 -2.55 -39.28 3.85
C ASP A 323 -3.32 -38.11 4.50
N MET A 324 -2.61 -37.23 5.20
CA MET A 324 -3.18 -36.10 5.91
C MET A 324 -3.29 -34.85 5.02
N THR A 325 -2.58 -34.81 3.88
CA THR A 325 -2.45 -33.65 2.99
C THR A 325 -3.80 -33.08 2.57
N PHE A 326 -4.77 -33.94 2.25
CA PHE A 326 -6.13 -33.57 1.86
C PHE A 326 -7.20 -33.97 2.90
N ARG A 327 -6.81 -34.11 4.18
CA ARG A 327 -7.74 -34.50 5.25
C ARG A 327 -8.95 -33.57 5.34
N SER A 328 -10.13 -34.14 5.60
CA SER A 328 -11.37 -33.38 5.76
C SER A 328 -11.73 -32.49 4.56
N THR A 329 -11.38 -32.95 3.35
CA THR A 329 -11.89 -32.40 2.09
C THR A 329 -13.08 -33.23 1.58
N LYS A 330 -13.72 -32.84 0.48
CA LYS A 330 -14.84 -33.59 -0.11
C LYS A 330 -14.37 -34.71 -1.04
N ILE A 331 -13.09 -34.77 -1.37
CA ILE A 331 -12.56 -35.90 -2.12
C ILE A 331 -12.63 -37.12 -1.20
N GLY A 332 -13.41 -38.13 -1.59
CA GLY A 332 -13.11 -39.47 -1.14
C GLY A 332 -11.73 -39.84 -1.70
N LEU A 333 -10.98 -40.69 -1.00
CA LEU A 333 -9.70 -41.22 -1.49
C LEU A 333 -9.66 -41.62 -2.99
N PRO A 334 -10.74 -42.09 -3.66
CA PRO A 334 -10.72 -42.34 -5.11
C PRO A 334 -10.80 -41.12 -6.06
N ASN A 335 -10.99 -39.89 -5.57
CA ASN A 335 -11.20 -38.69 -6.42
C ASN A 335 -9.95 -37.84 -6.65
N ILE A 336 -8.76 -38.37 -6.35
CA ILE A 336 -7.49 -37.75 -6.74
C ILE A 336 -7.19 -38.18 -8.19
N TYR A 337 -7.26 -37.24 -9.12
CA TYR A 337 -6.90 -37.50 -10.50
C TYR A 337 -5.39 -37.29 -10.68
N GLU A 338 -4.68 -38.40 -10.69
CA GLU A 338 -3.31 -38.47 -11.15
C GLU A 338 -3.29 -38.49 -12.69
N ILE A 339 -3.08 -37.33 -13.31
CA ILE A 339 -3.08 -37.22 -14.77
C ILE A 339 -1.63 -37.35 -15.27
N TRP A 340 -1.19 -38.60 -15.46
CA TRP A 340 0.12 -38.95 -16.04
C TRP A 340 0.05 -38.96 -17.57
N LYS A 341 0.00 -37.79 -18.22
CA LYS A 341 0.22 -37.74 -19.67
C LYS A 341 1.73 -37.77 -19.99
N ILE A 342 2.19 -38.84 -20.62
CA ILE A 342 3.41 -38.92 -21.45
C ILE A 342 2.95 -39.41 -22.85
N PRO A 343 3.42 -38.93 -24.03
CA PRO A 343 4.43 -37.90 -24.36
C PRO A 343 3.96 -36.81 -25.38
N THR A 344 4.80 -35.79 -25.59
CA THR A 344 5.28 -35.18 -26.88
C THR A 344 6.30 -34.10 -26.47
N ASP A 345 7.57 -34.10 -26.83
CA ASP A 345 8.21 -34.54 -28.09
C ASP A 345 9.22 -35.68 -27.94
#